data_AF-A0A6I6N1I6-F1
#
_entry.id   AF-A0A6I6N1I6-F1
#
_cell.length_a   1.000
_cell.length_b   1.000
_cell.length_c   1.000
_cell.angle_alpha   90.00
_cell.angle_beta   90.00
_cell.angle_gamma   90.00
#
_symmetry.space_group_name_H-M   'P 1'
#
loop_
_entity.id
_entity.type
_entity.pdbx_description
1 polymer ?
#
loop_
_entity_poly.entity_id
_entity_poly.type
_entity_poly.pdbx_seq_one_letter_code
_entity_poly.pdbx_strand_id
1 'polypeptide(L)'
;MHGGRLGLGQGTALYIGAVLGPGVLALPALAAATAGPASLVSWAALLVLSIPVAITFAALGARHPDGGGVASFVARAFGPRPAACVGWLFYAAVPAGVLAGAMAGGNYVAEVLV
;
A
#
# COMPACT_ATOMS: atom_id res chain seq x y z
N MET A 1 -6.39 15.88 -24.44
CA MET A 1 -6.39 15.07 -23.20
C MET A 1 -5.75 15.90 -22.08
N HIS A 2 -6.57 16.62 -21.31
CA HIS A 2 -6.09 17.45 -20.20
C HIS A 2 -5.63 16.52 -19.07
N GLY A 3 -4.32 16.37 -18.90
CA GLY A 3 -3.75 15.57 -17.82
C GLY A 3 -4.14 16.16 -16.47
N GLY A 4 -5.15 15.56 -15.82
CA GLY A 4 -5.58 15.95 -14.49
C GLY A 4 -4.44 15.74 -13.50
N ARG A 5 -3.75 16.81 -13.14
CA ARG A 5 -2.75 16.77 -12.07
C ARG A 5 -3.51 16.56 -10.76
N LEU A 6 -3.26 15.44 -10.08
CA LEU A 6 -3.81 15.20 -8.75
C LEU A 6 -3.25 16.26 -7.80
N GLY A 7 -4.13 17.05 -7.18
CA GLY A 7 -3.74 17.95 -6.10
C GLY A 7 -3.30 17.16 -4.86
N LEU A 8 -2.60 17.80 -3.92
CA LEU A 8 -2.15 17.15 -2.68
C LEU A 8 -3.30 16.46 -1.94
N GLY A 9 -4.43 17.14 -1.77
CA GLY A 9 -5.60 16.56 -1.11
C GLY A 9 -6.17 15.33 -1.83
N GLN A 10 -6.23 15.35 -3.17
CA GLN A 10 -6.70 14.22 -3.97
C GLN A 10 -5.73 13.04 -3.91
N GLY A 11 -4.42 13.31 -4.00
CA GLY A 11 -3.38 12.30 -3.87
C GLY A 11 -3.37 11.66 -2.48
N THR A 12 -3.48 12.45 -1.42
CA THR A 12 -3.58 11.97 -0.04
C THR A 12 -4.84 11.15 0.16
N ALA A 13 -6.01 11.61 -0.31
CA ALA A 13 -7.26 10.86 -0.21
C ALA A 13 -7.18 9.52 -0.97
N LEU A 14 -6.61 9.51 -2.17
CA LEU A 14 -6.40 8.28 -2.94
C LEU A 14 -5.46 7.31 -2.21
N TYR A 15 -4.38 7.81 -1.64
CA TYR A 15 -3.43 6.99 -0.87
C TYR A 15 -4.07 6.42 0.40
N ILE A 16 -4.81 7.23 1.16
CA ILE A 16 -5.56 6.80 2.34
C ILE A 16 -6.56 5.71 1.95
N GLY A 17 -7.34 5.91 0.88
CA GLY A 17 -8.30 4.90 0.40
C GLY A 17 -7.62 3.60 -0.03
N ALA A 18 -6.50 3.68 -0.74
CA ALA A 18 -5.75 2.51 -1.19
C ALA A 18 -5.12 1.71 -0.03
N VAL A 19 -4.60 2.40 0.99
CA VAL A 19 -3.95 1.77 2.15
C VAL A 19 -4.97 1.24 3.17
N LEU A 20 -5.97 2.06 3.52
CA LEU A 20 -6.97 1.68 4.52
C LEU A 20 -7.95 0.63 3.98
N GLY A 21 -8.30 0.66 2.69
CA GLY A 21 -9.36 -0.17 2.11
C GLY A 21 -9.25 -1.67 2.43
N PRO A 22 -8.30 -2.41 1.84
CA PRO A 22 -8.10 -3.83 2.15
C PRO A 22 -7.56 -4.05 3.58
N GLY A 23 -6.63 -3.20 4.00
CA GLY A 23 -5.77 -3.44 5.16
C GLY A 23 -6.51 -3.30 6.49
N VAL A 24 -7.27 -2.22 6.69
CA VAL A 24 -7.92 -1.96 7.98
C VAL A 24 -9.14 -2.85 8.20
N LEU A 25 -9.79 -3.32 7.14
CA LEU A 25 -10.93 -4.22 7.28
C LEU A 25 -10.53 -5.64 7.71
N ALA A 26 -9.40 -6.16 7.22
CA ALA A 26 -8.99 -7.54 7.50
C ALA A 26 -7.96 -7.68 8.63
N LEU A 27 -6.96 -6.79 8.69
CA LEU A 27 -5.78 -6.99 9.53
C LEU A 27 -6.05 -6.89 11.04
N PRO A 28 -6.91 -5.98 11.55
CA PRO A 28 -7.18 -5.90 12.98
C PRO A 28 -7.86 -7.16 13.51
N ALA A 29 -8.82 -7.71 12.77
CA ALA A 29 -9.52 -8.94 13.13
C ALA A 29 -8.56 -10.13 13.15
N LEU A 30 -7.70 -10.25 12.13
CA LEU A 30 -6.71 -11.33 12.04
C LEU A 30 -5.62 -11.22 13.12
N ALA A 31 -5.16 -10.00 13.41
CA ALA A 31 -4.19 -9.73 14.46
C ALA A 31 -4.78 -9.97 15.86
N ALA A 32 -6.05 -9.59 16.09
CA ALA A 32 -6.74 -9.86 17.36
C ALA A 32 -6.96 -11.36 17.56
N ALA A 33 -7.35 -12.10 16.51
CA ALA A 33 -7.53 -13.55 16.58
C ALA A 33 -6.25 -14.32 16.90
N THR A 34 -5.08 -13.79 16.50
CA THR A 34 -3.78 -14.46 16.69
C THR A 34 -3.04 -14.00 17.96
N ALA A 35 -3.09 -12.70 18.28
CA ALA A 35 -2.29 -12.10 19.36
C ALA A 35 -3.12 -11.58 20.55
N GLY A 36 -4.45 -11.57 20.46
CA GLY A 36 -5.31 -11.00 21.51
C GLY A 36 -5.04 -9.50 21.72
N PRO A 37 -5.04 -8.98 22.97
CA PRO A 37 -4.79 -7.56 23.25
C PRO A 37 -3.42 -7.04 22.76
N ALA A 38 -2.44 -7.94 22.59
CA ALA A 38 -1.12 -7.59 22.07
C ALA A 38 -1.13 -7.18 20.58
N SER A 39 -2.23 -7.41 19.87
CA SER A 39 -2.49 -6.90 18.50
C SER A 39 -2.17 -5.41 18.36
N LEU A 40 -2.52 -4.59 19.36
CA LEU A 40 -2.24 -3.15 19.36
C LEU A 40 -0.74 -2.84 19.34
N VAL A 41 0.07 -3.65 20.04
CA VAL A 41 1.53 -3.50 20.07
C VAL A 41 2.12 -3.89 18.72
N SER A 42 1.64 -4.97 18.11
CA SER A 42 2.04 -5.37 16.76
C SER A 42 1.71 -4.29 15.73
N TRP A 43 0.53 -3.68 15.82
CA TRP A 43 0.12 -2.55 14.98
C TRP A 43 1.00 -1.32 15.19
N ALA A 44 1.28 -0.94 16.43
CA ALA A 44 2.17 0.17 16.74
C ALA A 44 3.58 -0.07 16.18
N ALA A 45 4.11 -1.28 16.33
CA ALA A 45 5.41 -1.65 15.76
C ALA A 45 5.41 -1.59 14.22
N LEU A 46 4.36 -2.09 13.57
CA LEU A 46 4.16 -1.99 12.12
C LEU A 46 4.15 -0.55 11.63
N LEU A 47 3.42 0.34 12.33
CA LEU A 47 3.37 1.76 12.00
C LEU A 47 4.75 2.41 12.13
N VAL A 48 5.45 2.15 13.24
CA VAL A 48 6.80 2.69 13.47
C VAL A 48 7.79 2.23 12.41
N LEU A 49 7.77 0.94 12.06
CA LEU A 49 8.63 0.39 11.00
C LEU A 49 8.28 0.92 9.61
N SER A 50 7.02 1.31 9.38
CA SER A 50 6.57 1.86 8.09
C SER A 50 7.01 3.32 7.89
N ILE A 51 7.22 4.09 8.96
CA ILE A 51 7.66 5.50 8.89
C ILE A 51 8.94 5.68 8.06
N PRO A 52 10.07 4.99 8.33
CA PRO A 52 11.30 5.20 7.56
C PRO A 52 11.13 4.81 6.09
N VAL A 53 10.31 3.80 5.79
CA VAL A 53 9.98 3.39 4.41
C VAL A 53 9.20 4.50 3.70
N ALA A 54 8.16 5.03 4.35
CA ALA A 54 7.36 6.13 3.81
C ALA A 54 8.19 7.39 3.56
N ILE A 55 9.07 7.76 4.50
CA ILE A 55 9.98 8.90 4.35
C ILE A 55 10.92 8.67 3.17
N THR A 56 11.43 7.45 2.98
CA THR A 56 12.31 7.13 1.85
C THR A 56 11.61 7.33 0.52
N PHE A 57 10.37 6.83 0.37
CA PHE A 57 9.58 7.04 -0.85
C PHE A 57 9.19 8.50 -1.05
N ALA A 58 8.85 9.23 0.01
CA ALA A 58 8.55 10.66 -0.06
C ALA A 58 9.77 11.47 -0.52
N ALA A 59 10.96 11.18 0.03
CA ALA A 59 12.20 11.83 -0.36
C ALA A 59 12.60 11.51 -1.80
N LEU A 60 12.46 10.25 -2.24
CA LEU A 60 12.71 9.85 -3.63
C LEU A 60 11.73 10.51 -4.59
N GLY A 61 10.43 10.52 -4.28
CA GLY A 61 9.42 11.17 -5.10
C GLY A 61 9.60 12.68 -5.22
N ALA A 62 10.07 13.34 -4.15
CA ALA A 62 10.38 14.77 -4.18
C ALA A 62 11.64 15.09 -5.03
N ARG A 63 12.66 14.22 -4.98
CA ARG A 63 13.90 14.38 -5.76
C ARG A 63 13.74 13.99 -7.23
N HIS A 64 12.82 13.07 -7.50
CA HIS A 64 12.64 12.43 -8.79
C HIS A 64 11.14 12.37 -9.13
N PRO A 65 10.53 13.50 -9.55
CA PRO A 65 9.12 13.59 -9.89
C PRO A 65 8.82 12.93 -11.25
N ASP A 66 9.21 11.67 -11.38
CA ASP A 66 9.08 10.85 -12.57
C ASP A 66 7.77 10.02 -12.44
N GLY A 67 7.00 9.87 -13.51
CA GLY A 67 5.76 9.08 -13.49
C GLY A 67 5.94 7.56 -13.32
N GLY A 68 7.19 7.06 -13.26
CA GLY A 68 7.51 5.63 -13.27
C GLY A 68 7.59 4.93 -11.90
N GLY A 69 7.42 5.67 -10.79
CA GLY A 69 7.35 5.09 -9.44
C GLY A 69 8.58 4.28 -9.02
N VAL A 70 8.34 3.19 -8.27
CA VAL A 70 9.42 2.36 -7.67
C VAL A 70 10.35 1.75 -8.71
N ALA A 71 9.80 1.28 -9.84
CA ALA A 71 10.60 0.70 -10.91
C ALA A 71 11.56 1.75 -11.52
N SER A 72 11.14 3.01 -11.65
CA SER A 72 12.04 4.10 -12.06
C SER A 72 13.18 4.32 -11.06
N PHE A 73 12.90 4.30 -9.76
CA PHE A 73 13.96 4.46 -8.74
C PHE A 73 14.98 3.33 -8.83
N VAL A 74 14.53 2.09 -9.00
CA VAL A 74 15.41 0.93 -9.19
C VAL A 74 16.19 1.01 -10.50
N ALA A 75 15.56 1.48 -11.58
CA ALA A 75 16.23 1.65 -12.87
C ALA A 75 17.40 2.64 -12.77
N ARG A 76 17.22 3.72 -12.02
CA ARG A 76 18.24 4.75 -11.81
C ARG A 76 19.39 4.28 -10.91
N ALA A 77 19.11 3.42 -9.93
CA ALA A 77 20.12 2.92 -9.00
C ALA A 77 20.88 1.67 -9.50
N PHE A 78 20.17 0.73 -10.16
CA PHE A 78 20.68 -0.61 -10.47
C PHE A 78 20.55 -1.00 -11.94
N GLY A 79 19.97 -0.14 -12.79
CA GLY A 79 19.78 -0.40 -14.22
C GLY A 79 18.49 -1.14 -14.58
N PRO A 80 18.28 -1.44 -15.87
CA PRO A 80 16.97 -1.83 -16.41
C PRO A 80 16.52 -3.26 -16.04
N ARG A 81 17.45 -4.20 -15.87
CA ARG A 81 17.13 -5.60 -15.51
C ARG A 81 16.47 -5.72 -14.13
N PRO A 82 17.08 -5.24 -13.04
CA PRO A 82 16.44 -5.28 -11.71
C PRO A 82 15.17 -4.43 -11.65
N ALA A 83 15.12 -3.32 -12.40
CA ALA A 83 13.90 -2.52 -12.52
C ALA A 83 12.74 -3.30 -13.14
N ALA A 84 12.99 -4.10 -14.18
CA ALA A 84 11.98 -4.95 -14.78
C ALA A 84 11.48 -6.03 -13.81
N CYS A 85 12.39 -6.67 -13.05
CA CYS A 85 11.99 -7.65 -12.02
C CYS A 85 11.11 -7.01 -10.94
N VAL A 86 11.52 -5.87 -10.38
CA VAL A 86 10.74 -5.15 -9.36
C VAL A 86 9.41 -4.64 -9.93
N GLY A 87 9.42 -4.14 -11.17
CA GLY A 87 8.20 -3.73 -11.87
C GLY A 87 7.21 -4.88 -12.03
N TRP A 88 7.68 -6.06 -12.44
CA TRP A 88 6.85 -7.27 -12.55
C TRP A 88 6.33 -7.74 -11.19
N LEU A 89 7.15 -7.71 -10.14
CA LEU A 89 6.71 -8.06 -8.78
C LEU A 89 5.62 -7.09 -8.29
N PHE A 90 5.81 -5.79 -8.48
CA PHE A 90 4.79 -4.78 -8.14
C PHE A 90 3.50 -4.99 -8.94
N TYR A 91 3.62 -5.23 -10.23
CA TYR A 91 2.47 -5.48 -11.11
C TYR A 91 1.69 -6.73 -10.67
N ALA A 92 2.38 -7.81 -10.31
CA ALA A 92 1.76 -9.05 -9.82
C ALA A 92 1.16 -8.90 -8.41
N ALA A 93 1.72 -8.05 -7.56
CA ALA A 93 1.22 -7.82 -6.20
C ALA A 93 -0.11 -7.04 -6.18
N VAL A 94 -0.37 -6.16 -7.15
CA VAL A 94 -1.58 -5.34 -7.21
C VAL A 94 -2.86 -6.19 -7.26
N PRO A 95 -3.01 -7.16 -8.19
CA PRO A 95 -4.18 -8.05 -8.20
C PRO A 95 -4.38 -8.80 -6.89
N ALA A 96 -3.30 -9.29 -6.27
CA ALA A 96 -3.39 -10.00 -4.99
C ALA A 96 -3.95 -9.11 -3.88
N GLY A 97 -3.49 -7.85 -3.80
CA GLY A 97 -4.02 -6.87 -2.85
C GLY A 97 -5.49 -6.53 -3.09
N VAL A 98 -5.90 -6.38 -4.36
CA VAL A 98 -7.30 -6.12 -4.74
C VAL A 98 -8.20 -7.29 -4.35
N LEU A 99 -7.78 -8.53 -4.64
CA LEU A 99 -8.54 -9.73 -4.28
C LEU A 99 -8.68 -9.89 -2.76
N ALA A 100 -7.59 -9.67 -2.01
CA ALA A 100 -7.62 -9.69 -0.55
C ALA A 100 -8.60 -8.64 0.02
N GLY A 101 -8.61 -7.42 -0.55
CA GLY A 101 -9.54 -6.37 -0.15
C GLY A 101 -11.00 -6.70 -0.49
N ALA A 102 -11.25 -7.29 -1.66
CA ALA A 102 -12.58 -7.74 -2.06
C ALA A 102 -13.10 -8.85 -1.13
N MET A 103 -12.25 -9.80 -0.74
CA MET A 103 -12.59 -10.85 0.24
C MET A 103 -12.89 -10.26 1.63
N ALA A 104 -12.08 -9.32 2.10
CA ALA A 104 -12.30 -8.64 3.37
C ALA A 104 -13.64 -7.89 3.40
N GLY A 105 -13.93 -7.12 2.36
CA GLY A 105 -15.21 -6.41 2.22
C GLY A 105 -16.39 -7.37 2.09
N GLY A 106 -16.24 -8.46 1.33
CA GLY A 106 -17.27 -9.49 1.18
C GLY A 106 -17.63 -10.17 2.50
N ASN A 107 -16.64 -10.55 3.30
CA ASN A 107 -16.87 -11.12 4.63
C ASN A 107 -17.60 -10.15 5.56
N TYR A 108 -17.24 -8.86 5.52
CA TYR A 108 -17.91 -7.83 6.32
C TYR A 108 -19.38 -7.67 5.95
N VAL A 109 -19.71 -7.70 4.65
CA VAL A 109 -21.12 -7.65 4.18
C VAL A 109 -21.87 -8.92 4.57
N ALA A 110 -21.23 -10.09 4.46
CA ALA A 110 -21.86 -11.36 4.81
C ALA A 110 -22.23 -11.44 6.30
N GLU A 111 -21.37 -10.93 7.20
CA GLU A 111 -21.67 -10.86 8.65
C GLU A 111 -22.87 -9.97 8.98
N VAL A 112 -23.18 -8.97 8.16
CA VAL A 112 -24.33 -8.08 8.39
C VAL A 112 -25.65 -8.71 7.91
N LEU A 113 -25.59 -9.69 7.01
CA LEU A 113 -26.75 -10.33 6.41
C LEU A 113 -27.23 -11.59 7.14
N VAL A 114 -26.48 -12.08 8.14
CA VAL A 114 -26.76 -13.28 8.94
C VAL A 114 -27.04 -12.87 10.39
#